data_AF-A0A8P4GJK7-F1
#
_entry.id   AF-A0A8P4GJK7-F1
#
_cell.length_a   1.000
_cell.length_b   1.000
_cell.length_c   1.000
_cell.angle_alpha   90.00
_cell.angle_beta   90.00
_cell.angle_gamma   90.00
#
_symmetry.space_group_name_H-M   'P 1'
#
loop_
_entity.id
_entity.type
_entity.pdbx_description
1 polymer ?
#
loop_
_entity_poly.entity_id
_entity_poly.type
_entity_poly.pdbx_seq_one_letter_code
_entity_poly.pdbx_strand_id
1 'polypeptide(L)'
;MSVPGRNPHLGGGPNLVNIEVMRNHSELFRAECMRLISEADKSCKRLQNNDNKQLDQRVRDIQFLKKELELKLEEIILDIDVLIALQSRVEKALEACKDPLRVTVLCLEERMKRLPSERLHDEVDRELLKEREAIEGVASLLQRVIEQTTEQIRLNRSAKYQLEKDLKEKYEAQCIDNFCASMTTHSIENLQHHCQCVCLDGLTVTPKQWENISDINIAKAEQQKNNSLSLRALVEALLEQTSADMQKQFQATTAAFQQNVQEIKSAKSQMEDQLAKILLEFASQQRISGDLQVAVTENEHALGLAQARLALRRQRPAKEQCHDPAQSRLLAEVQQLAFQISKLREAVAQSEKEQRALVRCQLELQKNIEIKANSLYIDEVICAQHREPIIIHNF
;
A
#
# COMPACT_ATOMS: atom_id res chain seq x y z
N MET A 1 -7.88 100.04 -107.76
CA MET A 1 -6.62 99.67 -108.44
C MET A 1 -6.59 98.16 -108.63
N SER A 2 -6.08 97.75 -109.78
CA SER A 2 -6.23 96.45 -110.42
C SER A 2 -5.46 95.30 -109.76
N VAL A 3 -6.10 94.12 -109.80
CA VAL A 3 -5.62 92.72 -109.67
C VAL A 3 -4.59 92.42 -110.80
N PRO A 4 -3.75 91.34 -110.87
CA PRO A 4 -3.70 90.06 -110.11
C PRO A 4 -2.31 89.51 -109.70
N GLY A 5 -2.35 88.48 -108.84
CA GLY A 5 -1.34 87.41 -108.78
C GLY A 5 -2.04 86.05 -108.54
N ARG A 6 -2.03 85.19 -109.56
CA ARG A 6 -2.80 83.94 -109.74
C ARG A 6 -2.66 82.87 -108.65
N ASN A 7 -3.78 82.17 -108.41
CA ASN A 7 -3.94 80.83 -107.84
C ASN A 7 -3.12 79.75 -108.60
N PRO A 8 -2.81 78.61 -107.96
CA PRO A 8 -3.60 77.42 -108.33
C PRO A 8 -3.95 76.49 -107.16
N HIS A 9 -5.22 76.09 -107.14
CA HIS A 9 -5.75 74.77 -106.77
C HIS A 9 -4.96 73.90 -105.77
N LEU A 10 -5.50 73.72 -104.57
CA LEU A 10 -5.57 72.40 -103.92
C LEU A 10 -6.94 72.23 -103.29
N GLY A 11 -7.82 71.52 -104.01
CA GLY A 11 -8.96 70.87 -103.40
C GLY A 11 -8.44 69.77 -102.49
N GLY A 12 -8.80 69.84 -101.21
CA GLY A 12 -8.65 68.75 -100.26
C GLY A 12 -10.01 68.46 -99.67
N GLY A 13 -10.88 67.78 -100.41
CA GLY A 13 -11.97 67.04 -99.75
C GLY A 13 -11.35 66.12 -98.69
N PRO A 14 -12.07 65.79 -97.60
CA PRO A 14 -11.52 64.94 -96.54
C PRO A 14 -10.86 63.73 -97.19
N ASN A 15 -9.62 63.42 -96.80
CA ASN A 15 -8.88 62.27 -97.32
C ASN A 15 -9.59 61.01 -96.79
N LEU A 16 -10.67 60.61 -97.47
CA LEU A 16 -11.57 59.54 -97.07
C LEU A 16 -10.80 58.24 -96.86
N VAL A 17 -9.74 58.02 -97.65
CA VAL A 17 -8.82 56.89 -97.50
C VAL A 17 -8.07 56.95 -96.17
N ASN A 18 -7.55 58.11 -95.76
CA ASN A 18 -6.83 58.26 -94.50
C ASN A 18 -7.77 58.15 -93.27
N ILE A 19 -8.99 58.67 -93.38
CA ILE A 19 -10.04 58.52 -92.34
C ILE A 19 -10.45 57.05 -92.20
N GLU A 20 -10.58 56.34 -93.33
CA GLU A 20 -10.90 54.91 -93.34
C GLU A 20 -9.77 54.05 -92.77
N VAL A 21 -8.50 54.38 -93.07
CA VAL A 21 -7.33 53.75 -92.44
C VAL A 21 -7.30 53.98 -90.92
N MET A 22 -7.58 55.21 -90.45
CA MET A 22 -7.66 55.50 -89.02
C MET A 22 -8.83 54.78 -88.34
N ARG A 23 -10.00 54.71 -88.98
CA ARG A 23 -11.15 53.94 -88.48
C ARG A 23 -10.81 52.46 -88.38
N ASN A 24 -10.26 51.86 -89.43
CA ASN A 24 -9.86 50.45 -89.45
C ASN A 24 -8.79 50.16 -88.38
N HIS A 25 -7.83 51.07 -88.17
CA HIS A 25 -6.84 50.94 -87.10
C HIS A 25 -7.48 51.02 -85.69
N SER A 26 -8.41 51.95 -85.47
CA SER A 26 -9.17 52.06 -84.22
C SER A 26 -10.06 50.85 -83.96
N GLU A 27 -10.68 50.28 -85.00
CA GLU A 27 -11.48 49.06 -84.92
C GLU A 27 -10.62 47.83 -84.56
N LEU A 28 -9.44 47.70 -85.19
CA LEU A 28 -8.46 46.65 -84.86
C LEU A 28 -7.92 46.80 -83.43
N PHE A 29 -7.55 48.02 -83.01
CA PHE A 29 -7.10 48.29 -81.64
C PHE A 29 -8.20 48.01 -80.61
N ARG A 30 -9.45 48.40 -80.89
CA ARG A 30 -10.60 48.06 -80.04
C ARG A 30 -10.81 46.55 -79.95
N ALA A 31 -10.69 45.81 -81.05
CA ALA A 31 -10.78 44.36 -81.04
C ALA A 31 -9.66 43.73 -80.19
N GLU A 32 -8.44 44.26 -80.28
CA GLU A 32 -7.30 43.83 -79.46
C GLU A 32 -7.52 44.14 -77.97
N CYS A 33 -8.03 45.33 -77.62
CA CYS A 33 -8.42 45.66 -76.25
C CYS A 33 -9.52 44.72 -75.71
N MET A 34 -10.55 44.42 -76.51
CA MET A 34 -11.61 43.48 -76.11
C MET A 34 -11.07 42.05 -75.92
N ARG A 35 -10.11 41.63 -76.75
CA ARG A 35 -9.41 40.35 -76.60
C ARG A 35 -8.62 40.31 -75.29
N LEU A 36 -7.84 41.36 -75.01
CA LEU A 36 -7.07 41.50 -73.76
C LEU A 36 -7.98 41.48 -72.52
N ILE A 37 -9.11 42.19 -72.54
CA ILE A 37 -10.10 42.16 -71.44
C ILE A 37 -10.64 40.74 -71.24
N SER A 38 -11.05 40.07 -72.32
CA SER A 38 -11.58 38.69 -72.21
C SER A 38 -10.53 37.70 -71.70
N GLU A 39 -9.27 37.83 -72.13
CA GLU A 39 -8.16 37.00 -71.67
C GLU A 39 -7.83 37.26 -70.20
N ALA A 40 -7.78 38.53 -69.80
CA ALA A 40 -7.58 38.93 -68.40
C ALA A 40 -8.70 38.41 -67.50
N ASP A 41 -9.97 38.54 -67.90
CA ASP A 41 -11.12 38.02 -67.16
C ASP A 41 -11.08 36.50 -67.02
N LYS A 42 -10.78 35.79 -68.11
CA LYS A 42 -10.62 34.33 -68.09
C LYS A 42 -9.45 33.93 -67.19
N SER A 43 -8.34 34.64 -67.24
CA SER A 43 -7.17 34.37 -66.40
C SER A 43 -7.47 34.60 -64.92
N CYS A 44 -8.10 35.73 -64.58
CA CYS A 44 -8.52 36.08 -63.23
C CYS A 44 -9.47 35.04 -62.65
N LYS A 45 -10.52 34.66 -63.39
CA LYS A 45 -11.45 33.59 -62.98
C LYS A 45 -10.76 32.25 -62.76
N ARG A 46 -9.78 31.89 -63.61
CA ARG A 46 -9.01 30.66 -63.44
C ARG A 46 -8.17 30.69 -62.15
N LEU A 47 -7.50 31.81 -61.87
CA LEU A 47 -6.71 31.98 -60.65
C LEU A 47 -7.61 31.89 -59.41
N GLN A 48 -8.70 32.65 -59.35
CA GLN A 48 -9.66 32.62 -58.24
C GLN A 48 -10.23 31.21 -58.01
N ASN A 49 -10.62 30.51 -59.09
CA ASN A 49 -11.11 29.13 -58.98
C ASN A 49 -10.03 28.16 -58.48
N ASN A 50 -8.76 28.37 -58.84
CA ASN A 50 -7.66 27.54 -58.35
C ASN A 50 -7.39 27.82 -56.87
N ASP A 51 -7.35 29.10 -56.47
CA ASP A 51 -7.13 29.51 -55.09
C ASP A 51 -8.24 28.98 -54.17
N ASN A 52 -9.50 29.10 -54.58
CA ASN A 52 -10.64 28.53 -53.84
C ASN A 52 -10.51 27.01 -53.67
N LYS A 53 -10.08 26.28 -54.70
CA LYS A 53 -9.86 24.83 -54.59
C LYS A 53 -8.74 24.48 -53.61
N GLN A 54 -7.67 25.27 -53.57
CA GLN A 54 -6.56 25.06 -52.62
C GLN A 54 -6.99 25.39 -51.19
N LEU A 55 -7.75 26.47 -50.98
CA LEU A 55 -8.33 26.82 -49.68
C LEU A 55 -9.29 25.74 -49.18
N ASP A 56 -10.19 25.25 -50.05
CA ASP A 56 -11.10 24.16 -49.73
C ASP A 56 -10.34 22.88 -49.33
N GLN A 57 -9.24 22.57 -50.01
CA GLN A 57 -8.40 21.43 -49.66
C GLN A 57 -7.74 21.63 -48.29
N ARG A 58 -7.20 22.83 -48.04
CA ARG A 58 -6.59 23.16 -46.76
C ARG A 58 -7.56 23.05 -45.60
N VAL A 59 -8.80 23.51 -45.77
CA VAL A 59 -9.87 23.37 -44.77
C VAL A 59 -10.16 21.89 -44.49
N ARG A 60 -10.22 21.05 -45.52
CA ARG A 60 -10.40 19.59 -45.36
C ARG A 60 -9.26 18.95 -44.57
N ASP A 61 -8.01 19.30 -44.88
CA ASP A 61 -6.83 18.78 -44.18
C ASP A 61 -6.86 19.19 -42.69
N ILE A 62 -7.22 20.44 -42.39
CA ILE A 62 -7.37 20.92 -41.01
C ILE A 62 -8.49 20.16 -40.29
N GLN A 63 -9.65 19.99 -40.93
CA GLN A 63 -10.77 19.24 -40.37
C GLN A 63 -10.41 17.79 -40.05
N PHE A 64 -9.61 17.14 -40.91
CA PHE A 64 -9.13 15.79 -40.66
C PHE A 64 -8.29 15.71 -39.38
N LEU A 65 -7.24 16.54 -39.26
CA LEU A 65 -6.40 16.53 -38.06
C LEU A 65 -7.16 16.93 -36.79
N LYS A 66 -8.11 17.86 -36.88
CA LYS A 66 -8.95 18.23 -35.73
C LYS A 66 -9.72 17.04 -35.19
N LYS A 67 -10.32 16.23 -36.06
CA LYS A 67 -11.07 15.03 -35.63
C LYS A 67 -10.16 14.01 -34.94
N GLU A 68 -8.96 13.79 -35.48
CA GLU A 68 -7.97 12.90 -34.87
C GLU A 68 -7.53 13.42 -33.48
N LEU A 69 -7.24 14.73 -33.38
CA LEU A 69 -6.87 15.38 -32.11
C LEU A 69 -8.01 15.32 -31.07
N GLU A 70 -9.26 15.57 -31.48
CA GLU A 70 -10.46 15.48 -30.64
C GLU A 70 -10.65 14.07 -30.09
N LEU A 71 -10.52 13.04 -30.95
CA LEU A 71 -10.61 11.65 -30.54
C LEU A 71 -9.55 11.29 -29.49
N LYS A 72 -8.28 11.66 -29.73
CA LYS A 72 -7.20 11.39 -28.78
C LYS A 72 -7.34 12.18 -27.48
N LEU A 73 -7.92 13.37 -27.55
CA LEU A 73 -8.21 14.20 -26.39
C LEU A 73 -9.29 13.56 -25.50
N GLU A 74 -10.37 13.06 -26.10
CA GLU A 74 -11.42 12.33 -25.37
C GLU A 74 -10.85 11.08 -24.67
N GLU A 75 -10.05 10.29 -25.39
CA GLU A 75 -9.42 9.09 -24.84
C GLU A 75 -8.51 9.39 -23.63
N ILE A 76 -7.70 10.45 -23.70
CA ILE A 76 -6.77 10.78 -22.62
C ILE A 76 -7.47 11.40 -21.41
N ILE A 77 -8.57 12.13 -21.61
CA ILE A 77 -9.40 12.65 -20.51
C ILE A 77 -9.99 11.48 -19.72
N LEU A 78 -10.59 10.51 -20.42
CA LEU A 78 -11.16 9.32 -19.77
C LEU A 78 -10.09 8.54 -19.01
N ASP A 79 -8.90 8.36 -19.59
CA ASP A 79 -7.81 7.63 -18.94
C ASP A 79 -7.27 8.36 -17.69
N ILE A 80 -7.23 9.70 -17.69
CA ILE A 80 -6.91 10.49 -16.47
C ILE A 80 -7.93 10.23 -15.36
N ASP A 81 -9.23 10.24 -15.67
CA ASP A 81 -10.28 10.00 -14.67
C ASP A 81 -10.18 8.60 -14.06
N VAL A 82 -9.89 7.59 -14.89
CA VAL A 82 -9.65 6.22 -14.42
C VAL A 82 -8.42 6.13 -13.52
N LEU A 83 -7.31 6.80 -13.87
CA LEU A 83 -6.11 6.81 -13.03
C LEU A 83 -6.34 7.53 -11.69
N ILE A 84 -7.12 8.61 -11.66
CA ILE A 84 -7.49 9.29 -10.41
C ILE A 84 -8.32 8.37 -9.51
N ALA A 85 -9.29 7.65 -10.08
CA ALA A 85 -10.09 6.68 -9.34
C ALA A 85 -9.21 5.53 -8.79
N LEU A 86 -8.27 5.03 -9.59
CA LEU A 86 -7.32 4.01 -9.16
C LEU A 86 -6.40 4.52 -8.04
N GLN A 87 -5.85 5.72 -8.16
CA GLN A 87 -5.05 6.36 -7.12
C GLN A 87 -5.81 6.43 -5.79
N SER A 88 -7.07 6.88 -5.81
CA SER A 88 -7.91 6.94 -4.61
C SER A 88 -8.12 5.56 -3.98
N ARG A 89 -8.21 4.50 -4.78
CA ARG A 89 -8.29 3.11 -4.29
C ARG A 89 -6.99 2.68 -3.61
N VAL A 90 -5.83 2.94 -4.21
CA VAL A 90 -4.53 2.62 -3.63
C VAL A 90 -4.29 3.40 -2.33
N GLU A 91 -4.69 4.67 -2.26
CA GLU A 91 -4.62 5.48 -1.03
C GLU A 91 -5.48 4.89 0.10
N LYS A 92 -6.69 4.42 -0.22
CA LYS A 92 -7.55 3.73 0.76
C LYS A 92 -6.95 2.41 1.22
N ALA A 93 -6.33 1.64 0.31
CA ALA A 93 -5.62 0.42 0.65
C ALA A 93 -4.44 0.69 1.60
N LEU A 94 -3.69 1.76 1.35
CA LEU A 94 -2.60 2.20 2.22
C LEU A 94 -3.11 2.61 3.62
N GLU A 95 -4.22 3.35 3.68
CA GLU A 95 -4.86 3.71 4.95
C GLU A 95 -5.31 2.47 5.74
N ALA A 96 -5.87 1.48 5.05
CA ALA A 96 -6.31 0.22 5.64
C ALA A 96 -5.17 -0.62 6.26
N CYS A 97 -3.90 -0.34 5.93
CA CYS A 97 -2.76 -1.01 6.54
C CYS A 97 -2.44 -0.50 7.96
N LYS A 98 -2.89 0.71 8.35
CA LYS A 98 -2.46 1.35 9.60
C LYS A 98 -2.98 0.66 10.85
N ASP A 99 -4.26 0.29 10.87
CA ASP A 99 -4.87 -0.36 12.03
C ASP A 99 -4.32 -1.78 12.29
N PRO A 100 -4.20 -2.66 11.27
CA PRO A 100 -3.52 -3.95 11.42
C PRO A 100 -2.08 -3.82 11.94
N LEU A 101 -1.32 -2.85 11.41
CA LEU A 101 0.05 -2.60 11.87
C LEU A 101 0.08 -2.17 13.33
N ARG A 102 -0.76 -1.20 13.72
CA ARG A 102 -0.87 -0.72 15.09
C ARG A 102 -1.21 -1.85 16.05
N VAL A 103 -2.19 -2.68 15.71
CA VAL A 103 -2.59 -3.83 16.53
C VAL A 103 -1.47 -4.86 16.65
N THR A 104 -0.75 -5.14 15.56
CA THR A 104 0.41 -6.05 15.58
C THR A 104 1.49 -5.56 16.53
N VAL A 105 1.83 -4.27 16.48
CA VAL A 105 2.81 -3.63 17.38
C VAL A 105 2.32 -3.67 18.83
N LEU A 106 1.06 -3.35 19.09
CA LEU A 106 0.48 -3.44 20.44
C LEU A 106 0.54 -4.86 20.98
N CYS A 107 0.26 -5.89 20.17
CA CYS A 107 0.38 -7.28 20.61
C CYS A 107 1.84 -7.64 21.01
N LEU A 108 2.83 -7.19 20.23
CA LEU A 108 4.24 -7.37 20.57
C LEU A 108 4.58 -6.68 21.89
N GLU A 109 4.14 -5.44 22.09
CA GLU A 109 4.38 -4.66 23.32
C GLU A 109 3.72 -5.30 24.56
N GLU A 110 2.48 -5.78 24.45
CA GLU A 110 1.79 -6.47 25.53
C GLU A 110 2.50 -7.77 25.90
N ARG A 111 2.96 -8.53 24.89
CA ARG A 111 3.72 -9.77 25.11
C ARG A 111 5.10 -9.52 25.72
N MET A 112 5.74 -8.37 25.46
CA MET A 112 6.97 -7.98 26.16
C MET A 112 6.77 -7.81 27.68
N LYS A 113 5.55 -7.61 28.17
CA LYS A 113 5.25 -7.50 29.61
C LYS A 113 5.26 -8.84 30.34
N ARG A 114 5.30 -9.97 29.62
CA ARG A 114 5.47 -11.31 30.21
C ARG A 114 6.75 -11.40 31.04
N LEU A 115 6.79 -12.34 31.99
CA LEU A 115 8.00 -12.60 32.76
C LEU A 115 9.13 -13.08 31.84
N PRO A 116 10.40 -12.71 32.08
CA PRO A 116 11.54 -13.08 31.24
C PRO A 116 11.66 -14.59 30.94
N SER A 117 11.26 -15.45 31.88
CA SER A 117 11.26 -16.92 31.70
C SER A 117 10.28 -17.41 30.61
N GLU A 118 9.26 -16.61 30.29
CA GLU A 118 8.26 -16.88 29.23
C GLU A 118 8.48 -16.02 27.97
N ARG A 119 9.55 -15.20 27.92
CA ARG A 119 9.88 -14.34 26.75
C ARG A 119 10.72 -15.04 25.68
N LEU A 120 10.91 -16.36 25.78
CA LEU A 120 11.57 -17.11 24.71
C LEU A 120 10.73 -16.88 23.44
N HIS A 121 11.35 -16.41 22.36
CA HIS A 121 10.69 -16.09 21.09
C HIS A 121 9.91 -17.31 20.60
N ASP A 122 8.64 -17.36 20.99
CA ASP A 122 7.75 -18.45 20.66
C ASP A 122 7.23 -18.26 19.23
N GLU A 123 6.43 -19.22 18.78
CA GLU A 123 5.83 -19.17 17.45
C GLU A 123 5.03 -17.88 17.23
N VAL A 124 4.37 -17.36 18.28
CA VAL A 124 3.53 -16.17 18.19
C VAL A 124 4.36 -14.92 17.95
N ASP A 125 5.46 -14.73 18.70
CA ASP A 125 6.35 -13.58 18.47
C ASP A 125 6.94 -13.60 17.07
N ARG A 126 7.28 -14.78 16.55
CA ARG A 126 7.79 -14.92 15.18
C ARG A 126 6.74 -14.54 14.14
N GLU A 127 5.51 -15.03 14.28
CA GLU A 127 4.44 -14.72 13.32
C GLU A 127 3.97 -13.26 13.43
N LEU A 128 3.98 -12.66 14.63
CA LEU A 128 3.73 -11.21 14.81
C LEU A 128 4.80 -10.35 14.13
N LEU A 129 6.07 -10.73 14.22
CA LEU A 129 7.16 -10.01 13.53
C LEU A 129 7.01 -10.12 12.01
N LYS A 130 6.70 -11.30 11.48
CA LYS A 130 6.39 -11.49 10.05
C LYS A 130 5.16 -10.69 9.61
N GLU A 131 4.11 -10.65 10.44
CA GLU A 131 2.91 -9.84 10.18
C GLU A 131 3.26 -8.36 10.09
N ARG A 132 4.07 -7.86 11.01
CA ARG A 132 4.56 -6.48 10.98
C ARG A 132 5.35 -6.21 9.69
N GLU A 133 6.34 -7.04 9.38
CA GLU A 133 7.18 -6.89 8.18
C GLU A 133 6.36 -6.95 6.89
N ALA A 134 5.37 -7.86 6.81
CA ALA A 134 4.48 -7.97 5.67
C ALA A 134 3.65 -6.69 5.49
N ILE A 135 3.04 -6.16 6.56
CA ILE A 135 2.23 -4.95 6.50
C ILE A 135 3.07 -3.72 6.15
N GLU A 136 4.26 -3.56 6.76
CA GLU A 136 5.19 -2.46 6.45
C GLU A 136 5.68 -2.54 4.99
N GLY A 137 5.93 -3.75 4.49
CA GLY A 137 6.30 -4.02 3.10
C GLY A 137 5.19 -3.64 2.12
N VAL A 138 3.94 -4.04 2.41
CA VAL A 138 2.76 -3.65 1.61
C VAL A 138 2.56 -2.13 1.62
N ALA A 139 2.60 -1.50 2.79
CA ALA A 139 2.44 -0.04 2.90
C ALA A 139 3.48 0.72 2.07
N SER A 140 4.75 0.28 2.13
CA SER A 140 5.84 0.86 1.35
C SER A 140 5.64 0.67 -0.17
N LEU A 141 5.14 -0.51 -0.58
CA LEU A 141 4.83 -0.80 -1.98
C LEU A 141 3.67 0.06 -2.50
N LEU A 142 2.58 0.17 -1.74
CA LEU A 142 1.42 1.00 -2.09
C LEU A 142 1.81 2.48 -2.20
N GLN A 143 2.65 2.98 -1.30
CA GLN A 143 3.17 4.34 -1.37
C GLN A 143 3.93 4.60 -2.68
N ARG A 144 4.80 3.67 -3.09
CA ARG A 144 5.52 3.75 -4.36
C ARG A 144 4.57 3.71 -5.56
N VAL A 145 3.51 2.91 -5.50
CA VAL A 145 2.48 2.85 -6.55
C VAL A 145 1.71 4.17 -6.66
N ILE A 146 1.40 4.83 -5.54
CA ILE A 146 0.77 6.16 -5.54
C ILE A 146 1.68 7.17 -6.25
N GLU A 147 2.99 7.15 -5.97
CA GLU A 147 3.96 8.03 -6.63
C GLU A 147 4.03 7.79 -8.14
N GLN A 148 4.09 6.52 -8.57
CA GLN A 148 4.09 6.15 -9.99
C GLN A 148 2.79 6.55 -10.69
N THR A 149 1.64 6.36 -10.04
CA THR A 149 0.33 6.75 -10.57
C THR A 149 0.20 8.27 -10.67
N THR A 150 0.71 9.01 -9.68
CA THR A 150 0.75 10.49 -9.69
C THR A 150 1.55 11.00 -10.88
N GLU A 151 2.73 10.42 -11.12
CA GLU A 151 3.58 10.80 -12.25
C GLU A 151 2.91 10.48 -13.59
N GLN A 152 2.26 9.32 -13.72
CA GLN A 152 1.53 8.98 -14.94
C GLN A 152 0.36 9.95 -15.19
N ILE A 153 -0.40 10.35 -14.16
CA ILE A 153 -1.45 11.38 -14.28
C ILE A 153 -0.84 12.71 -14.76
N ARG A 154 0.33 13.10 -14.24
CA ARG A 154 1.03 14.32 -14.66
C ARG A 154 1.43 14.27 -16.13
N LEU A 155 1.96 13.13 -16.60
CA LEU A 155 2.32 12.91 -18.00
C LEU A 155 1.09 12.94 -18.92
N ASN A 156 -0.02 12.31 -18.51
CA ASN A 156 -1.28 12.35 -19.25
C ASN A 156 -1.83 13.78 -19.35
N ARG A 157 -1.80 14.55 -18.26
CA ARG A 157 -2.19 15.97 -18.26
C ARG A 157 -1.30 16.82 -19.18
N SER A 158 -0.01 16.52 -19.26
CA SER A 158 0.91 17.18 -20.20
C SER A 158 0.54 16.88 -21.66
N ALA A 159 0.23 15.62 -21.99
CA ALA A 159 -0.21 15.24 -23.32
C ALA A 159 -1.56 15.87 -23.68
N LYS A 160 -2.53 15.86 -22.74
CA LYS A 160 -3.81 16.56 -22.85
C LYS A 160 -3.62 18.04 -23.22
N TYR A 161 -2.76 18.76 -22.50
CA TYR A 161 -2.50 20.18 -22.76
C TYR A 161 -1.95 20.42 -24.18
N GLN A 162 -1.05 19.55 -24.67
CA GLN A 162 -0.52 19.69 -26.03
C GLN A 162 -1.59 19.46 -27.10
N LEU A 163 -2.48 18.46 -26.89
CA LEU A 163 -3.62 18.22 -27.78
C LEU A 163 -4.59 19.42 -27.78
N GLU A 164 -4.95 19.96 -26.61
CA GLU A 164 -5.84 21.13 -26.50
C GLU A 164 -5.25 22.36 -27.19
N LYS A 165 -3.94 22.58 -27.03
CA LYS A 165 -3.23 23.69 -27.66
C LYS A 165 -3.25 23.54 -29.19
N ASP A 166 -2.87 22.37 -29.71
CA ASP A 166 -2.85 22.11 -31.14
C ASP A 166 -4.27 22.23 -31.73
N LEU A 167 -5.27 21.67 -31.04
CA LEU A 167 -6.65 21.76 -31.45
C LEU A 167 -7.12 23.23 -31.55
N LYS A 168 -6.80 24.07 -30.56
CA LYS A 168 -7.11 25.51 -30.58
C LYS A 168 -6.47 26.20 -31.79
N GLU A 169 -5.18 25.97 -32.05
CA GLU A 169 -4.46 26.54 -33.19
C GLU A 169 -5.10 26.08 -34.53
N LYS A 170 -5.53 24.82 -34.63
CA LYS A 170 -6.24 24.29 -35.79
C LYS A 170 -7.64 24.90 -35.96
N TYR A 171 -8.38 25.15 -34.87
CA TYR A 171 -9.66 25.87 -34.91
C TYR A 171 -9.49 27.30 -35.45
N GLU A 172 -8.51 28.04 -34.93
CA GLU A 172 -8.22 29.40 -35.37
C GLU A 172 -7.82 29.45 -36.86
N ALA A 173 -6.93 28.53 -37.28
CA ALA A 173 -6.54 28.40 -38.69
C ALA A 173 -7.74 28.10 -39.60
N GLN A 174 -8.63 27.19 -39.20
CA GLN A 174 -9.83 26.86 -39.97
C GLN A 174 -10.77 28.07 -40.11
N CYS A 175 -10.96 28.86 -39.05
CA CYS A 175 -11.79 30.07 -39.09
C CYS A 175 -11.25 31.09 -40.10
N ILE A 176 -9.93 31.29 -40.11
CA ILE A 176 -9.26 32.18 -41.06
C ILE A 176 -9.43 31.66 -42.49
N ASP A 177 -9.16 30.37 -42.73
CA ASP A 177 -9.24 29.79 -44.08
C ASP A 177 -10.68 29.77 -44.62
N ASN A 178 -11.68 29.49 -43.76
CA ASN A 178 -13.10 29.60 -44.11
C ASN A 178 -13.47 31.04 -44.46
N PHE A 179 -12.97 32.02 -43.70
CA PHE A 179 -13.22 33.43 -43.99
C PHE A 179 -12.62 33.79 -45.36
N CYS A 180 -11.35 33.45 -45.61
CA CYS A 180 -10.68 33.64 -46.89
C CYS A 180 -11.45 33.01 -48.07
N ALA A 181 -11.93 31.77 -47.91
CA ALA A 181 -12.72 31.07 -48.93
C ALA A 181 -14.08 31.76 -49.22
N SER A 182 -14.63 32.47 -48.22
CA SER A 182 -15.89 33.22 -48.35
C SER A 182 -15.72 34.66 -48.88
N MET A 183 -14.48 35.16 -48.97
CA MET A 183 -14.22 36.52 -49.41
C MET A 183 -14.55 36.70 -50.89
N THR A 184 -15.27 37.78 -51.19
CA THR A 184 -15.52 38.23 -52.57
C THR A 184 -14.85 39.58 -52.82
N THR A 185 -14.76 40.01 -54.08
CA THR A 185 -14.19 41.31 -54.44
C THR A 185 -14.87 42.48 -53.73
N HIS A 186 -16.16 42.36 -53.40
CA HIS A 186 -16.93 43.35 -52.64
C HIS A 186 -16.63 43.32 -51.13
N SER A 187 -16.10 42.22 -50.59
CA SER A 187 -15.74 42.08 -49.18
C SER A 187 -14.49 42.90 -48.81
N ILE A 188 -13.72 43.38 -49.80
CA ILE A 188 -12.42 44.03 -49.65
C ILE A 188 -12.52 45.50 -49.23
N GLU A 189 -13.59 46.22 -49.62
CA GLU A 189 -13.78 47.65 -49.30
C GLU A 189 -13.81 47.92 -47.78
N ASN A 190 -14.24 46.94 -46.98
CA ASN A 190 -14.26 47.04 -45.52
C ASN A 190 -12.91 46.74 -44.84
N LEU A 191 -11.98 46.07 -45.52
CA LEU A 191 -10.68 45.67 -44.95
C LEU A 191 -9.54 46.65 -45.28
N GLN A 192 -9.67 47.43 -46.36
CA GLN A 192 -8.63 48.36 -46.83
C GLN A 192 -8.33 49.51 -45.86
N HIS A 193 -9.19 49.75 -44.86
CA HIS A 193 -8.94 50.76 -43.83
C HIS A 193 -8.02 50.31 -42.68
N HIS A 194 -7.55 49.04 -42.64
CA HIS A 194 -6.83 48.52 -41.47
C HIS A 194 -5.50 47.78 -41.70
N CYS A 195 -4.98 47.66 -42.92
CA CYS A 195 -3.76 46.87 -43.16
C CYS A 195 -2.59 47.68 -43.74
N GLN A 196 -1.77 48.28 -42.86
CA GLN A 196 -0.33 48.43 -43.09
C GLN A 196 0.38 47.35 -42.27
N CYS A 197 0.44 46.12 -42.78
CA CYS A 197 1.08 45.01 -42.08
C CYS A 197 2.57 44.96 -42.44
N VAL A 198 3.41 45.33 -41.48
CA VAL A 198 4.84 44.98 -41.47
C VAL A 198 4.93 43.48 -41.21
N CYS A 199 5.44 42.73 -42.19
CA CYS A 199 5.67 41.30 -42.07
C CYS A 199 6.75 41.07 -41.00
N LEU A 200 6.36 40.68 -39.78
CA LEU A 200 7.30 40.03 -38.87
C LEU A 200 7.54 38.64 -39.44
N ASP A 201 8.80 38.33 -39.77
CA ASP A 201 9.27 37.00 -40.11
C ASP A 201 9.05 36.04 -38.93
N GLY A 202 7.82 35.54 -38.82
CA GLY A 202 7.52 34.33 -38.07
C GLY A 202 8.15 33.14 -38.79
N LEU A 203 8.67 32.19 -38.02
CA LEU A 203 9.19 30.92 -38.54
C LEU A 203 8.08 30.20 -39.32
N THR A 204 8.10 30.32 -40.65
CA THR A 204 7.12 29.69 -41.52
C THR A 204 7.32 28.17 -41.51
N VAL A 205 6.22 27.42 -41.42
CA VAL A 205 6.23 25.95 -41.42
C VAL A 205 5.80 25.42 -42.78
N THR A 206 6.46 24.37 -43.25
CA THR A 206 6.02 23.63 -44.44
C THR A 206 4.78 22.79 -44.13
N PRO A 207 3.96 22.41 -45.14
CA PRO A 207 2.81 21.54 -44.92
C PRO A 207 3.17 20.23 -44.22
N LYS A 208 4.34 19.66 -44.54
CA LYS A 208 4.80 18.43 -43.89
C LYS A 208 5.17 18.64 -42.43
N GLN A 209 5.82 19.77 -42.10
CA GLN A 209 6.11 20.12 -40.70
C GLN A 209 4.81 20.37 -39.91
N TRP A 210 3.81 20.99 -40.53
CA TRP A 210 2.50 21.22 -39.92
C TRP A 210 1.77 19.92 -39.55
N GLU A 211 1.78 18.93 -40.46
CA GLU A 211 1.22 17.60 -40.20
C GLU A 211 2.00 16.87 -39.09
N ASN A 212 3.33 16.86 -39.20
CA ASN A 212 4.21 16.19 -38.24
C ASN A 212 4.03 16.70 -36.79
N ILE A 213 3.70 17.98 -36.58
CA ILE A 213 3.44 18.53 -35.23
C ILE A 213 2.27 17.79 -34.58
N SER A 214 1.17 17.61 -35.32
CA SER A 214 -0.02 16.92 -34.81
C SER A 214 0.24 15.42 -34.66
N ASP A 215 0.97 14.80 -35.59
CA ASP A 215 1.38 13.39 -35.48
C ASP A 215 2.19 13.12 -34.20
N ILE A 216 3.13 14.01 -33.86
CA ILE A 216 3.95 13.90 -32.63
C ILE A 216 3.07 14.00 -31.38
N ASN A 217 2.11 14.93 -31.36
CA ASN A 217 1.20 15.10 -30.22
C ASN A 217 0.28 13.87 -30.04
N ILE A 218 -0.25 13.34 -31.14
CA ILE A 218 -1.08 12.13 -31.17
C ILE A 218 -0.26 10.93 -30.68
N ALA A 219 0.93 10.70 -31.25
CA ALA A 219 1.79 9.58 -30.86
C ALA A 219 2.19 9.64 -29.38
N LYS A 220 2.44 10.85 -28.85
CA LYS A 220 2.73 11.05 -27.43
C LYS A 220 1.51 10.71 -26.56
N ALA A 221 0.30 11.12 -26.95
CA ALA A 221 -0.91 10.78 -26.22
C ALA A 221 -1.17 9.27 -26.21
N GLU A 222 -1.00 8.60 -27.35
CA GLU A 222 -1.10 7.14 -27.45
C GLU A 222 -0.07 6.42 -26.59
N GLN A 223 1.17 6.90 -26.58
CA GLN A 223 2.22 6.37 -25.70
C GLN A 223 1.81 6.46 -24.23
N GLN A 224 1.29 7.61 -23.78
CA GLN A 224 0.87 7.78 -22.39
C GLN A 224 -0.35 6.92 -22.03
N LYS A 225 -1.30 6.75 -22.95
CA LYS A 225 -2.44 5.83 -22.78
C LYS A 225 -1.97 4.38 -22.62
N ASN A 226 -1.01 3.93 -23.42
CA ASN A 226 -0.45 2.57 -23.32
C ASN A 226 0.32 2.34 -22.01
N ASN A 227 1.07 3.34 -21.56
CA ASN A 227 1.73 3.32 -20.25
C ASN A 227 0.71 3.21 -19.12
N SER A 228 -0.38 3.98 -19.20
CA SER A 228 -1.45 3.99 -18.22
C SER A 228 -2.20 2.66 -18.17
N LEU A 229 -2.50 2.04 -19.33
CA LEU A 229 -3.07 0.69 -19.40
C LEU A 229 -2.19 -0.35 -18.70
N SER A 230 -0.89 -0.33 -19.00
CA SER A 230 0.10 -1.25 -18.39
C SER A 230 0.20 -1.05 -16.88
N LEU A 231 0.24 0.21 -16.44
CA LEU A 231 0.28 0.57 -15.01
C LEU A 231 -0.98 0.09 -14.30
N ARG A 232 -2.17 0.33 -14.87
CA ARG A 232 -3.44 -0.11 -14.28
C ARG A 232 -3.47 -1.63 -14.07
N ALA A 233 -3.10 -2.41 -15.08
CA ALA A 233 -3.06 -3.86 -14.97
C ALA A 233 -2.09 -4.34 -13.87
N LEU A 234 -0.92 -3.70 -13.76
CA LEU A 234 0.04 -4.00 -12.69
C LEU A 234 -0.53 -3.66 -11.30
N VAL A 235 -1.14 -2.48 -11.15
CA VAL A 235 -1.68 -2.04 -9.86
C VAL A 235 -2.84 -2.93 -9.42
N GLU A 236 -3.75 -3.30 -10.31
CA GLU A 236 -4.85 -4.22 -9.99
C GLU A 236 -4.32 -5.56 -9.45
N ALA A 237 -3.33 -6.15 -10.13
CA ALA A 237 -2.69 -7.39 -9.67
C ALA A 237 -1.96 -7.21 -8.32
N LEU A 238 -1.31 -6.07 -8.10
CA LEU A 238 -0.64 -5.76 -6.83
C LEU A 238 -1.64 -5.61 -5.68
N LEU A 239 -2.78 -4.95 -5.90
CA LEU A 239 -3.82 -4.80 -4.88
C LEU A 239 -4.39 -6.16 -4.45
N GLU A 240 -4.67 -7.05 -5.41
CA GLU A 240 -5.14 -8.42 -5.12
C GLU A 240 -4.08 -9.24 -4.36
N GLN A 241 -2.83 -9.23 -4.85
CA GLN A 241 -1.75 -10.00 -4.24
C GLN A 241 -1.42 -9.53 -2.80
N THR A 242 -1.32 -8.22 -2.60
CA THR A 242 -0.97 -7.65 -1.28
C THR A 242 -2.07 -7.87 -0.25
N SER A 243 -3.34 -7.76 -0.65
CA SER A 243 -4.49 -8.13 0.18
C SER A 243 -4.43 -9.61 0.60
N ALA A 244 -4.18 -10.51 -0.35
CA ALA A 244 -4.10 -11.95 -0.08
C ALA A 244 -2.93 -12.30 0.85
N ASP A 245 -1.75 -11.70 0.64
CA ASP A 245 -0.58 -11.92 1.48
C ASP A 245 -0.79 -11.43 2.92
N MET A 246 -1.40 -10.26 3.09
CA MET A 246 -1.77 -9.74 4.42
C MET A 246 -2.78 -10.65 5.13
N GLN A 247 -3.82 -11.10 4.43
CA GLN A 247 -4.82 -12.02 4.99
C GLN A 247 -4.18 -13.35 5.41
N LYS A 248 -3.32 -13.91 4.56
CA LYS A 248 -2.61 -15.16 4.84
C LYS A 248 -1.71 -15.03 6.08
N GLN A 249 -0.96 -13.94 6.19
CA GLN A 249 -0.09 -13.74 7.34
C GLN A 249 -0.89 -13.50 8.63
N PHE A 250 -1.97 -12.74 8.58
CA PHE A 250 -2.86 -12.54 9.74
C PHE A 250 -3.49 -13.86 10.22
N GLN A 251 -3.88 -14.74 9.30
CA GLN A 251 -4.38 -16.08 9.63
C GLN A 251 -3.29 -16.95 10.26
N ALA A 252 -2.06 -16.90 9.75
CA ALA A 252 -0.93 -17.63 10.32
C ALA A 252 -0.65 -17.21 11.77
N THR A 253 -0.60 -15.90 12.04
CA THR A 253 -0.44 -15.37 13.40
C THR A 253 -1.61 -15.76 14.30
N THR A 254 -2.84 -15.72 13.79
CA THR A 254 -4.03 -16.12 14.56
C THR A 254 -3.97 -17.60 14.94
N ALA A 255 -3.54 -18.47 14.02
CA ALA A 255 -3.34 -19.89 14.31
C ALA A 255 -2.22 -20.12 15.34
N ALA A 256 -1.13 -19.36 15.26
CA ALA A 256 -0.05 -19.41 16.25
C ALA A 256 -0.55 -19.03 17.65
N PHE A 257 -1.35 -17.97 17.78
CA PHE A 257 -1.98 -17.60 19.06
C PHE A 257 -2.86 -18.72 19.61
N GLN A 258 -3.73 -19.29 18.78
CA GLN A 258 -4.64 -20.37 19.20
C GLN A 258 -3.88 -21.59 19.71
N GLN A 259 -2.82 -21.99 18.99
CA GLN A 259 -1.98 -23.10 19.38
C GLN A 259 -1.24 -22.81 20.69
N ASN A 260 -0.63 -21.63 20.83
CA ASN A 260 0.10 -21.24 22.03
C ASN A 260 -0.82 -21.18 23.27
N VAL A 261 -2.02 -20.61 23.13
CA VAL A 261 -3.01 -20.59 24.22
C VAL A 261 -3.39 -22.00 24.65
N GLN A 262 -3.58 -22.92 23.71
CA GLN A 262 -3.90 -24.32 24.01
C GLN A 262 -2.75 -25.03 24.74
N GLU A 263 -1.51 -24.80 24.30
CA GLU A 263 -0.31 -25.36 24.94
C GLU A 263 -0.13 -24.84 26.37
N ILE A 264 -0.28 -23.52 26.58
CA ILE A 264 -0.17 -22.93 27.91
C ILE A 264 -1.30 -23.42 28.84
N LYS A 265 -2.54 -23.54 28.35
CA LYS A 265 -3.66 -24.11 29.11
C LYS A 265 -3.38 -25.55 29.55
N SER A 266 -2.89 -26.38 28.62
CA SER A 266 -2.54 -27.77 28.91
C SER A 266 -1.43 -27.86 29.96
N ALA A 267 -0.36 -27.09 29.80
CA ALA A 267 0.74 -27.04 30.77
C ALA A 267 0.27 -26.55 32.15
N LYS A 268 -0.56 -25.50 32.21
CA LYS A 268 -1.14 -24.99 33.45
C LYS A 268 -2.00 -26.04 34.16
N SER A 269 -2.88 -26.72 33.44
CA SER A 269 -3.72 -27.79 33.99
C SER A 269 -2.88 -28.93 34.56
N GLN A 270 -1.81 -29.34 33.85
CA GLN A 270 -0.90 -30.36 34.36
C GLN A 270 -0.19 -29.91 35.65
N MET A 271 0.21 -28.64 35.74
CA MET A 271 0.82 -28.09 36.96
C MET A 271 -0.18 -28.04 38.13
N GLU A 272 -1.43 -27.66 37.87
CA GLU A 272 -2.51 -27.67 38.87
C GLU A 272 -2.80 -29.09 39.39
N ASP A 273 -2.81 -30.09 38.50
CA ASP A 273 -2.98 -31.50 38.88
C ASP A 273 -1.81 -32.00 39.74
N GLN A 274 -0.57 -31.63 39.42
CA GLN A 274 0.60 -31.98 40.24
C GLN A 274 0.58 -31.26 41.59
N LEU A 275 0.15 -30.00 41.62
CA LEU A 275 0.01 -29.24 42.87
C LEU A 275 -0.99 -29.94 43.81
N ALA A 276 -2.13 -30.39 43.29
CA ALA A 276 -3.10 -31.14 44.09
C ALA A 276 -2.50 -32.42 44.69
N LYS A 277 -1.69 -33.16 43.92
CA LYS A 277 -0.99 -34.37 44.40
C LYS A 277 0.05 -34.05 45.48
N ILE A 278 0.84 -32.99 45.30
CA ILE A 278 1.84 -32.54 46.29
C ILE A 278 1.16 -32.14 47.61
N LEU A 279 0.00 -31.47 47.55
CA LEU A 279 -0.75 -31.09 48.75
C LEU A 279 -1.28 -32.31 49.52
N LEU A 280 -1.76 -33.34 48.81
CA LEU A 280 -2.18 -34.61 49.43
C LEU A 280 -1.02 -35.36 50.07
N GLU A 281 0.13 -35.40 49.40
CA GLU A 281 1.35 -36.02 49.92
C GLU A 281 1.86 -35.26 51.15
N PHE A 282 1.87 -33.94 51.11
CA PHE A 282 2.26 -33.10 52.25
C PHE A 282 1.37 -33.35 53.47
N ALA A 283 0.04 -33.42 53.30
CA ALA A 283 -0.87 -33.74 54.39
C ALA A 283 -0.64 -35.17 54.95
N SER A 284 -0.28 -36.12 54.09
CA SER A 284 0.06 -37.49 54.52
C SER A 284 1.39 -37.52 55.28
N GLN A 285 2.38 -36.74 54.84
CA GLN A 285 3.67 -36.59 55.51
C GLN A 285 3.56 -35.86 56.85
N GLN A 286 2.62 -34.92 56.99
CA GLN A 286 2.31 -34.29 58.28
C GLN A 286 1.71 -35.29 59.28
N ARG A 287 0.79 -36.15 58.81
CA ARG A 287 0.20 -37.21 59.64
C ARG A 287 1.24 -38.20 60.15
N ILE A 288 2.08 -38.75 59.26
CA ILE A 288 3.13 -39.70 59.68
C ILE A 288 4.15 -39.06 60.63
N SER A 289 4.46 -37.77 60.46
CA SER A 289 5.33 -37.05 61.38
C SER A 289 4.71 -36.93 62.78
N GLY A 290 3.40 -36.68 62.87
CA GLY A 290 2.66 -36.67 64.12
C GLY A 290 2.65 -38.05 64.79
N ASP A 291 2.37 -39.10 64.02
CA ASP A 291 2.36 -40.49 64.52
C ASP A 291 3.75 -40.93 65.01
N LEU A 292 4.82 -40.57 64.29
CA LEU A 292 6.20 -40.82 64.71
C LEU A 292 6.54 -40.09 66.02
N GLN A 293 6.09 -38.84 66.18
CA GLN A 293 6.33 -38.08 67.40
C GLN A 293 5.60 -38.70 68.60
N VAL A 294 4.37 -39.19 68.42
CA VAL A 294 3.64 -39.95 69.44
C VAL A 294 4.36 -41.25 69.79
N ALA A 295 4.84 -41.99 68.79
CA ALA A 295 5.62 -43.20 69.04
C ALA A 295 6.92 -42.92 69.81
N VAL A 296 7.59 -41.79 69.55
CA VAL A 296 8.77 -41.36 70.32
C VAL A 296 8.41 -41.13 71.78
N THR A 297 7.35 -40.39 72.09
CA THR A 297 6.96 -40.08 73.48
C THR A 297 6.53 -41.34 74.24
N GLU A 298 5.79 -42.24 73.59
CA GLU A 298 5.42 -43.54 74.19
C GLU A 298 6.64 -44.40 74.53
N ASN A 299 7.62 -44.48 73.61
CA ASN A 299 8.86 -45.22 73.86
C ASN A 299 9.73 -44.53 74.93
N GLU A 300 9.74 -43.20 74.99
CA GLU A 300 10.41 -42.44 76.06
C GLU A 300 9.79 -42.71 77.43
N HIS A 301 8.46 -42.79 77.53
CA HIS A 301 7.77 -43.21 78.75
C HIS A 301 8.15 -44.63 79.16
N ALA A 302 8.18 -45.58 78.20
CA ALA A 302 8.60 -46.95 78.45
C ALA A 302 10.07 -47.02 78.93
N LEU A 303 10.96 -46.25 78.29
CA LEU A 303 12.37 -46.15 78.69
C LEU A 303 12.52 -45.58 80.10
N GLY A 304 11.77 -44.52 80.42
CA GLY A 304 11.76 -43.91 81.76
C GLY A 304 11.32 -44.90 82.84
N LEU A 305 10.30 -45.72 82.56
CA LEU A 305 9.86 -46.79 83.46
C LEU A 305 10.94 -47.85 83.67
N ALA A 306 11.59 -48.32 82.60
CA ALA A 306 12.67 -49.31 82.68
C ALA A 306 13.88 -48.76 83.45
N GLN A 307 14.25 -47.51 83.22
CA GLN A 307 15.32 -46.81 83.94
C GLN A 307 14.99 -46.61 85.42
N ALA A 308 13.76 -46.20 85.76
CA ALA A 308 13.31 -46.06 87.13
C ALA A 308 13.34 -47.40 87.89
N ARG A 309 12.86 -48.49 87.25
CA ARG A 309 12.97 -49.86 87.80
C ARG A 309 14.43 -50.25 88.04
N LEU A 310 15.32 -49.96 87.09
CA LEU A 310 16.75 -50.24 87.22
C LEU A 310 17.39 -49.45 88.38
N ALA A 311 17.03 -48.17 88.53
CA ALA A 311 17.53 -47.31 89.60
C ALA A 311 17.10 -47.81 90.99
N LEU A 312 15.84 -48.20 91.15
CA LEU A 312 15.36 -48.81 92.40
C LEU A 312 16.09 -50.10 92.73
N ARG A 313 16.34 -50.96 91.73
CA ARG A 313 17.10 -52.20 91.93
C ARG A 313 18.57 -51.97 92.32
N ARG A 314 19.15 -50.81 91.99
CA ARG A 314 20.51 -50.42 92.42
C ARG A 314 20.60 -50.00 93.88
N GLN A 315 19.47 -49.71 94.53
CA GLN A 315 19.40 -49.35 95.96
C GLN A 315 19.33 -50.57 96.88
N ARG A 316 19.31 -51.78 96.33
CA ARG A 316 19.34 -53.02 97.12
C ARG A 316 20.62 -53.07 97.99
N PRO A 317 20.55 -53.59 99.23
CA PRO A 317 21.72 -53.76 100.09
C PRO A 317 22.83 -54.57 99.40
N ALA A 318 24.09 -54.33 99.75
CA ALA A 318 25.26 -54.81 98.99
C ALA A 318 25.28 -56.32 98.66
N LYS A 319 24.86 -57.19 99.61
CA LYS A 319 24.80 -58.64 99.40
C LYS A 319 23.66 -59.09 98.47
N GLU A 320 22.61 -58.27 98.34
CA GLU A 320 21.40 -58.51 97.52
C GLU A 320 21.48 -57.86 96.13
N GLN A 321 22.63 -57.28 95.79
CA GLN A 321 22.90 -56.65 94.50
C GLN A 321 23.23 -57.70 93.43
N CYS A 322 22.37 -58.71 93.34
CA CYS A 322 22.51 -59.85 92.44
C CYS A 322 22.23 -59.45 90.99
N HIS A 323 23.08 -59.94 90.08
CA HIS A 323 22.90 -59.83 88.63
C HIS A 323 22.03 -60.98 88.11
N ASP A 324 20.76 -60.96 88.54
CA ASP A 324 19.76 -61.96 88.19
C ASP A 324 19.17 -61.74 86.78
N PRO A 325 18.40 -62.71 86.25
CA PRO A 325 17.79 -62.58 84.91
C PRO A 325 16.91 -61.34 84.74
N ALA A 326 16.25 -60.86 85.80
CA ALA A 326 15.45 -59.64 85.75
C ALA A 326 16.34 -58.38 85.59
N GLN A 327 17.49 -58.34 86.27
CA GLN A 327 18.49 -57.28 86.12
C GLN A 327 19.06 -57.24 84.70
N SER A 328 19.41 -58.40 84.13
CA SER A 328 19.94 -58.47 82.76
C SER A 328 18.89 -58.08 81.72
N ARG A 329 17.63 -58.50 81.88
CA ARG A 329 16.53 -58.11 80.98
C ARG A 329 16.24 -56.61 81.02
N LEU A 330 16.20 -55.99 82.20
CA LEU A 330 15.99 -54.54 82.31
C LEU A 330 17.11 -53.73 81.65
N LEU A 331 18.37 -54.18 81.76
CA LEU A 331 19.49 -53.54 81.05
C LEU A 331 19.36 -53.66 79.54
N ALA A 332 18.99 -54.85 79.04
CA ALA A 332 18.76 -55.08 77.62
C ALA A 332 17.56 -54.26 77.09
N GLU A 333 16.47 -54.18 77.85
CA GLU A 333 15.28 -53.38 77.54
C GLU A 333 15.62 -51.89 77.42
N VAL A 334 16.38 -51.33 78.37
CA VAL A 334 16.85 -49.94 78.32
C VAL A 334 17.70 -49.69 77.07
N GLN A 335 18.62 -50.59 76.73
CA GLN A 335 19.45 -50.46 75.52
C GLN A 335 18.62 -50.53 74.24
N GLN A 336 17.65 -51.46 74.17
CA GLN A 336 16.79 -51.64 73.01
C GLN A 336 15.83 -50.46 72.81
N LEU A 337 15.19 -49.98 73.88
CA LEU A 337 14.30 -48.81 73.83
C LEU A 337 15.08 -47.54 73.45
N ALA A 338 16.28 -47.33 74.00
CA ALA A 338 17.14 -46.22 73.60
C ALA A 338 17.50 -46.25 72.11
N PHE A 339 17.81 -47.44 71.58
CA PHE A 339 18.06 -47.63 70.15
C PHE A 339 16.82 -47.38 69.29
N GLN A 340 15.65 -47.86 69.70
CA GLN A 340 14.38 -47.64 68.99
C GLN A 340 13.99 -46.15 68.96
N ILE A 341 14.12 -45.45 70.09
CA ILE A 341 13.90 -43.99 70.17
C ILE A 341 14.84 -43.26 69.23
N SER A 342 16.13 -43.64 69.18
CA SER A 342 17.08 -43.04 68.24
C SER A 342 16.64 -43.19 66.79
N LYS A 343 16.17 -44.39 66.39
CA LYS A 343 15.66 -44.65 65.03
C LYS A 343 14.39 -43.85 64.73
N LEU A 344 13.46 -43.77 65.67
CA LEU A 344 12.23 -43.00 65.49
C LEU A 344 12.54 -41.50 65.36
N ARG A 345 13.46 -40.96 66.16
CA ARG A 345 13.92 -39.56 66.04
C ARG A 345 14.60 -39.28 64.70
N GLU A 346 15.40 -40.22 64.19
CA GLU A 346 15.98 -40.12 62.85
C GLU A 346 14.88 -40.10 61.77
N ALA A 347 13.86 -40.96 61.89
CA ALA A 347 12.72 -40.97 60.98
C ALA A 347 11.89 -39.66 61.04
N VAL A 348 11.71 -39.05 62.23
CA VAL A 348 11.10 -37.72 62.38
C VAL A 348 11.92 -36.67 61.62
N ALA A 349 13.24 -36.62 61.84
CA ALA A 349 14.11 -35.66 61.17
C ALA A 349 14.10 -35.82 59.64
N GLN A 350 14.06 -37.06 59.15
CA GLN A 350 13.91 -37.35 57.72
C GLN A 350 12.53 -36.90 57.22
N SER A 351 11.47 -37.17 57.98
CA SER A 351 10.11 -36.74 57.61
C SER A 351 10.00 -35.22 57.46
N GLU A 352 10.55 -34.46 58.41
CA GLU A 352 10.60 -33.00 58.33
C GLU A 352 11.40 -32.49 57.10
N LYS A 353 12.47 -33.21 56.72
CA LYS A 353 13.24 -32.88 55.52
C LYS A 353 12.42 -33.07 54.25
N GLU A 354 11.65 -34.16 54.14
CA GLU A 354 10.73 -34.39 53.02
C GLU A 354 9.62 -33.34 52.99
N GLN A 355 9.03 -32.98 54.13
CA GLN A 355 8.03 -31.89 54.21
C GLN A 355 8.60 -30.58 53.67
N ARG A 356 9.82 -30.20 54.07
CA ARG A 356 10.50 -29.00 53.53
C ARG A 356 10.74 -29.10 52.02
N ALA A 357 11.00 -30.29 51.48
CA ALA A 357 11.12 -30.50 50.04
C ALA A 357 9.76 -30.31 49.33
N LEU A 358 8.69 -30.91 49.85
CA LEU A 358 7.33 -30.77 49.31
C LEU A 358 6.84 -29.31 49.31
N VAL A 359 7.11 -28.55 50.38
CA VAL A 359 6.78 -27.11 50.45
C VAL A 359 7.52 -26.33 49.36
N ARG A 360 8.78 -26.64 49.08
CA ARG A 360 9.51 -25.98 47.98
C ARG A 360 8.88 -26.28 46.62
N CYS A 361 8.55 -27.55 46.36
CA CYS A 361 7.86 -27.94 45.13
C CYS A 361 6.48 -27.27 45.00
N GLN A 362 5.73 -27.16 46.11
CA GLN A 362 4.46 -26.45 46.13
C GLN A 362 4.61 -24.98 45.72
N LEU A 363 5.55 -24.25 46.34
CA LEU A 363 5.79 -22.84 46.05
C LEU A 363 6.24 -22.62 44.60
N GLU A 364 7.09 -23.52 44.08
CA GLU A 364 7.54 -23.49 42.69
C GLU A 364 6.38 -23.71 41.71
N LEU A 365 5.53 -24.71 41.93
CA LEU A 365 4.35 -24.98 41.10
C LEU A 365 3.37 -23.81 41.15
N GLN A 366 3.07 -23.26 42.34
CA GLN A 366 2.17 -22.11 42.48
C GLN A 366 2.68 -20.91 41.70
N LYS A 367 3.97 -20.59 41.82
CA LYS A 367 4.61 -19.52 41.06
C LYS A 367 4.50 -19.76 39.56
N ASN A 368 4.78 -20.97 39.08
CA ASN A 368 4.70 -21.29 37.65
C ASN A 368 3.26 -21.22 37.12
N ILE A 369 2.27 -21.67 37.89
CA ILE A 369 0.84 -21.54 37.54
C ILE A 369 0.44 -20.08 37.40
N GLU A 370 0.88 -19.21 38.30
CA GLU A 370 0.61 -17.77 38.23
C GLU A 370 1.26 -17.14 36.99
N ILE A 371 2.52 -17.52 36.68
CA ILE A 371 3.21 -17.07 35.47
C ILE A 371 2.46 -17.49 34.20
N LYS A 372 1.98 -18.75 34.14
CA LYS A 372 1.18 -19.26 33.01
C LYS A 372 -0.18 -18.56 32.92
N ALA A 373 -0.83 -18.28 34.05
CA ALA A 373 -2.08 -17.53 34.09
C ALA A 373 -1.92 -16.09 33.54
N ASN A 374 -0.84 -15.40 33.91
CA ASN A 374 -0.53 -14.08 33.39
C ASN A 374 -0.26 -14.11 31.88
N SER A 375 0.46 -15.13 31.39
CA SER A 375 0.74 -15.29 29.96
C SER A 375 -0.53 -15.58 29.15
N LEU A 376 -1.44 -16.41 29.69
CA LEU A 376 -2.77 -16.65 29.10
C LEU A 376 -3.60 -15.38 29.04
N TYR A 377 -3.62 -14.58 30.11
CA TYR A 377 -4.37 -13.33 30.13
C TYR A 377 -3.92 -12.38 29.01
N ILE A 378 -2.61 -12.28 28.77
CA ILE A 378 -2.08 -11.45 27.68
C ILE A 378 -2.54 -11.98 26.31
N ASP A 379 -2.35 -13.27 26.01
CA ASP A 379 -2.66 -13.80 24.67
C ASP A 379 -4.14 -13.97 24.40
N GLU A 380 -4.87 -14.58 25.34
CA GLU A 380 -6.26 -14.98 25.18
C GLU A 380 -7.23 -13.82 25.40
N VAL A 381 -6.86 -12.83 26.22
CA VAL A 381 -7.74 -11.69 26.54
C VAL A 381 -7.25 -10.42 25.85
N ILE A 382 -6.05 -9.93 26.17
CA ILE A 382 -5.60 -8.62 25.69
C ILE A 382 -5.35 -8.63 24.17
N CYS A 383 -4.50 -9.53 23.68
CA CYS A 383 -4.18 -9.61 22.26
C CYS A 383 -5.40 -10.00 21.43
N ALA A 384 -6.24 -10.94 21.90
CA ALA A 384 -7.46 -11.32 21.22
C ALA A 384 -8.44 -10.13 21.05
N GLN A 385 -8.66 -9.34 22.11
CA GLN A 385 -9.53 -8.15 22.07
C GLN A 385 -9.04 -7.10 21.06
N HIS A 386 -7.72 -6.93 20.93
CA HIS A 386 -7.17 -6.01 19.93
C HIS A 386 -7.28 -6.53 18.51
N ARG A 387 -7.18 -7.85 18.30
CA ARG A 387 -7.18 -8.48 16.98
C ARG A 387 -8.58 -8.77 16.44
N GLU A 388 -9.57 -9.04 17.29
CA GLU A 388 -10.95 -9.35 16.89
C GLU A 388 -11.60 -8.31 15.93
N PRO A 389 -11.47 -6.98 16.14
CA PRO A 389 -12.06 -6.01 15.22
C PRO A 389 -11.30 -5.84 13.90
N ILE A 390 -10.11 -6.45 13.74
CA ILE A 390 -9.28 -6.27 12.55
C ILE A 390 -9.80 -7.14 11.42
N ILE A 391 -10.27 -6.48 10.37
CA ILE A 391 -10.70 -7.11 9.12
C ILE A 391 -9.77 -6.62 8.01
N ILE A 392 -9.03 -7.55 7.42
CA ILE A 392 -8.20 -7.25 6.24
C ILE A 392 -9.10 -7.34 5.01
N HIS A 393 -9.61 -6.20 4.57
CA HIS A 393 -10.45 -6.09 3.39
C HIS A 393 -9.66 -6.38 2.10
N ASN A 394 -10.38 -6.80 1.06
CA ASN A 394 -9.85 -6.77 -0.29
C ASN A 394 -9.76 -5.30 -0.76
N PHE A 395 -8.66 -4.96 -1.42
CA PHE A 395 -8.34 -3.60 -1.85
C PHE A 395 -8.99 -3.17 -3.18
#